data_AF-A0A1F9Z418-F1
#
_entry.id   AF-A0A1F9Z418-F1
#
_cell.length_a   1.000
_cell.length_b   1.000
_cell.length_c   1.000
_cell.angle_alpha   90.00
_cell.angle_beta   90.00
_cell.angle_gamma   90.00
#
_symmetry.space_group_name_H-M   'P 1'
#
loop_
_entity.id
_entity.type
_entity.pdbx_description
1 polymer ?
#
loop_
_entity_poly.entity_id
_entity_poly.type
_entity_poly.pdbx_seq_one_letter_code
_entity_poly.pdbx_strand_id
1 'polypeptide(L)' 'MAKEKKEVNIRELTDIELKTKLLEAREKLFKMKFSHKTTPLKNPLEIRILRRQIATILTLMREKELNLVKK' A
#
# COMPACT_ATOMS: atom_id res chain seq x y z
N MET A 1 -14.80 1.57 -15.97
CA MET A 1 -15.57 1.63 -14.71
C MET A 1 -14.59 1.80 -13.55
N ALA A 2 -14.65 2.98 -12.92
CA ALA A 2 -14.13 3.36 -11.62
C ALA A 2 -12.81 2.73 -11.12
N LYS A 3 -11.66 3.34 -11.46
CA LYS A 3 -10.58 3.42 -10.48
C LYS A 3 -11.02 4.44 -9.43
N GLU A 4 -11.81 3.99 -8.46
CA GLU A 4 -12.18 4.81 -7.30
C GLU A 4 -10.89 5.28 -6.61
N LYS A 5 -10.50 6.53 -6.89
CA LYS A 5 -10.34 7.62 -5.91
C LYS A 5 -9.82 7.26 -4.49
N LYS A 6 -8.93 6.28 -4.36
CA LYS A 6 -8.09 6.07 -3.16
C LYS A 6 -6.75 6.84 -3.24
N GLU A 7 -6.66 7.79 -4.16
CA GLU A 7 -5.62 8.84 -4.14
C GLU A 7 -5.92 9.91 -3.09
N VAL A 8 -7.18 10.02 -2.66
CA VAL A 8 -7.62 10.99 -1.67
C VAL A 8 -7.08 10.54 -0.31
N ASN A 9 -6.09 11.27 0.18
CA ASN A 9 -5.57 11.26 1.56
C ASN A 9 -4.58 10.15 1.92
N ILE A 10 -3.63 9.77 1.05
CA ILE A 10 -2.36 9.20 1.56
C ILE A 10 -1.33 10.30 1.83
N ARG A 11 -1.39 11.40 1.06
CA ARG A 11 -0.49 12.55 1.23
C ARG A 11 -0.70 13.33 2.54
N GLU A 12 -1.93 13.38 3.03
CA GLU A 12 -2.31 14.13 4.24
C GLU A 12 -2.13 13.32 5.53
N LEU A 13 -1.93 12.00 5.46
CA LEU A 13 -1.75 11.15 6.63
C LEU A 13 -0.45 11.49 7.32
N THR A 14 -0.45 11.46 8.64
CA THR A 14 0.77 11.60 9.44
C THR A 14 1.72 10.43 9.21
N ASP A 15 3.01 10.61 9.51
CA ASP A 15 4.02 9.56 9.31
C ASP A 15 3.73 8.29 10.12
N ILE A 16 3.01 8.47 11.24
CA ILE A 16 2.55 7.38 12.10
C ILE A 16 1.47 6.57 11.37
N GLU A 17 0.45 7.22 10.81
CA GLU A 17 -0.62 6.55 10.07
C GLU A 17 -0.12 5.86 8.79
N LEU A 18 0.88 6.44 8.12
CA LEU A 18 1.54 5.80 6.97
C LEU A 18 2.25 4.51 7.37
N LYS A 19 2.96 4.50 8.50
CA LYS A 19 3.60 3.30 9.06
C LYS A 19 2.56 2.24 9.44
N THR A 20 1.47 2.63 10.07
CA THR A 20 0.38 1.70 10.43
C THR A 20 -0.23 1.05 9.19
N LYS A 21 -0.57 1.84 8.16
CA LYS A 21 -1.08 1.30 6.89
C LYS A 21 -0.06 0.39 6.18
N LEU A 22 1.24 0.70 6.28
CA LEU A 22 2.29 -0.13 5.72
C LEU A 22 2.35 -1.51 6.40
N LEU A 23 2.22 -1.56 7.72
CA LEU A 23 2.17 -2.81 8.49
C LEU A 23 0.95 -3.64 8.11
N GLU A 24 -0.24 -3.04 8.11
CA GLU A 24 -1.48 -3.73 7.70
C GLU A 24 -1.41 -4.28 6.27
N ALA A 25 -0.85 -3.50 5.33
CA ALA A 25 -0.68 -3.93 3.95
C ALA A 25 0.32 -5.08 3.81
N ARG A 26 1.40 -5.09 4.61
CA ARG A 26 2.36 -6.20 4.67
C ARG A 26 1.74 -7.47 5.23
N GLU A 27 0.95 -7.36 6.31
CA GLU A 27 0.24 -8.51 6.88
C GLU A 27 -0.77 -9.11 5.90
N LYS A 28 -1.57 -8.26 5.23
CA LYS A 28 -2.48 -8.71 4.17
C LYS A 28 -1.75 -9.41 3.04
N LEU A 29 -0.61 -8.88 2.61
CA LEU A 29 0.21 -9.49 1.57
C LEU A 29 0.80 -10.83 2.01
N PHE A 30 1.19 -10.96 3.28
CA PHE A 30 1.66 -12.23 3.85
C PHE A 30 0.53 -13.28 3.88
N LYS A 31 -0.64 -12.92 4.41
CA LYS A 31 -1.83 -13.78 4.43
C LYS A 31 -2.22 -14.23 3.02
N MET A 32 -2.25 -13.31 2.05
CA MET A 32 -2.54 -13.66 0.65
C MET A 32 -1.49 -14.57 0.03
N LYS A 33 -0.19 -14.31 0.25
CA LYS A 33 0.86 -15.21 -0.26
C LYS A 33 0.75 -16.61 0.35
N PHE A 34 0.40 -16.69 1.63
CA PHE A 34 0.21 -17.96 2.31
C PHE A 34 -1.01 -18.71 1.76
N SER A 35 -2.15 -18.03 1.63
CA SER A 35 -3.37 -18.59 1.03
C SER A 35 -3.17 -19.00 -0.44
N HIS A 36 -2.36 -18.26 -1.20
CA HIS A 36 -2.02 -18.60 -2.59
C HIS A 36 -1.27 -19.92 -2.71
N LYS A 37 -0.41 -20.19 -1.74
CA LYS A 37 0.43 -21.39 -1.72
C LYS A 37 -0.38 -22.63 -1.35
N THR A 38 -1.41 -22.49 -0.52
CA THR A 38 -2.28 -23.59 -0.09
C THR A 38 -3.46 -23.82 -1.03
N THR A 39 -3.96 -22.77 -1.67
CA THR A 39 -5.07 -22.82 -2.64
C THR A 39 -4.80 -21.82 -3.76
N PRO A 40 -5.02 -22.17 -5.04
CA PRO A 40 -4.93 -21.17 -6.11
C PRO A 40 -5.89 -20.02 -5.79
N LEU A 41 -5.33 -18.83 -5.55
CA LEU A 41 -6.09 -17.65 -5.20
C LEU A 41 -7.09 -17.33 -6.31
N LYS A 42 -8.33 -17.05 -5.91
CA LYS A 42 -9.40 -16.66 -6.84
C LYS A 42 -9.03 -15.40 -7.65
N ASN A 43 -8.26 -14.48 -7.05
CA ASN A 43 -7.86 -13.20 -7.66
C ASN A 43 -6.35 -12.86 -7.40
N PRO A 44 -5.42 -13.31 -8.25
CA PRO A 44 -4.00 -12.94 -8.15
C PRO A 44 -3.72 -11.44 -8.39
N LEU A 45 -4.69 -10.72 -8.97
CA LEU A 45 -4.64 -9.26 -9.16
C LEU A 45 -4.56 -8.48 -7.84
N GLU A 46 -5.16 -9.00 -6.76
CA GLU A 46 -5.16 -8.32 -5.46
C GLU A 46 -3.75 -8.25 -4.86
N ILE A 47 -2.92 -9.28 -5.06
CA ILE A 47 -1.50 -9.24 -4.67
C ILE A 47 -0.77 -8.11 -5.42
N ARG A 48 -1.05 -7.94 -6.71
CA ARG A 48 -0.43 -6.87 -7.51
C ARG A 48 -0.84 -5.49 -7.01
N ILE A 49 -2.10 -5.31 -6.63
CA ILE A 49 -2.63 -4.06 -6.07
C ILE A 49 -1.97 -3.75 -4.72
N LEU A 50 -1.89 -4.72 -3.82
CA LEU A 50 -1.23 -4.57 -2.51
C LEU A 50 0.25 -4.22 -2.65
N ARG A 51 0.98 -4.87 -3.56
CA ARG A 51 2.38 -4.50 -3.86
C ARG A 51 2.51 -3.03 -4.29
N ARG A 52 1.60 -2.58 -5.17
CA ARG A 52 1.58 -1.20 -5.64
C ARG A 52 1.27 -0.22 -4.51
N GLN A 53 0.32 -0.55 -3.64
CA GLN A 53 -0.01 0.26 -2.46
C GLN A 53 1.18 0.41 -1.50
N ILE A 54 1.91 -0.68 -1.22
CA ILE A 54 3.12 -0.63 -0.39
C ILE A 54 4.18 0.27 -1.02
N ALA A 55 4.41 0.13 -2.33
CA ALA A 55 5.37 0.96 -3.05
C ALA A 55 4.99 2.45 -2.96
N THR A 56 3.72 2.80 -3.18
CA THR A 56 3.24 4.18 -3.06
C THR A 56 3.41 4.74 -1.64
N ILE A 57 3.13 3.97 -0.59
CA ILE A 57 3.34 4.41 0.80
C ILE A 57 4.82 4.66 1.06
N LEU A 58 5.71 3.75 0.63
CA LEU A 58 7.16 3.92 0.78
C LEU A 58 7.68 5.14 0.03
N THR A 59 7.20 5.38 -1.19
CA THR A 59 7.56 6.59 -1.97
C THR A 59 7.12 7.84 -1.24
N LEU A 60 5.88 7.90 -0.73
CA LEU A 60 5.38 9.06 0.01
C LEU A 60 6.15 9.30 1.32
N MET A 61 6.49 8.25 2.07
CA MET A 61 7.34 8.36 3.25
C MET A 61 8.69 8.96 2.89
N ARG A 62 9.29 8.51 1.79
CA ARG A 62 10.60 9.00 1.33
C ARG A 62 10.54 10.45 0.81
N GLU A 63 9.46 10.81 0.11
CA GLU A 63 9.22 12.18 -0.36
C GLU A 63 9.11 13.17 0.82
N LYS A 64 8.44 12.76 1.91
CA LYS A 64 8.37 13.53 3.15
C LYS A 64 9.71 13.66 3.85
N GLU A 65 10.46 12.56 4.01
CA GLU A 65 11.81 12.59 4.60
C GLU A 65 12.77 13.50 3.84
N LEU A 66 12.67 13.52 2.50
CA LEU A 66 13.52 14.34 1.64
C LEU A 66 13.05 15.80 1.54
N ASN A 67 11.98 16.21 2.25
CA ASN A 67 11.38 17.55 2.14
C ASN A 67 11.08 17.98 0.70
N LEU A 68 10.85 17.02 -0.22
CA LEU A 68 10.52 17.29 -1.63
C LEU A 68 9.13 17.94 -1.79
N VAL A 69 8.36 18.04 -0.70
CA VAL A 69 7.09 18.78 -0.59
C VAL A 69 7.31 20.27 -0.24
N LYS A 70 8.49 20.83 -0.54
CA LYS A 70 8.68 22.29 -0.60
C LYS A 70 8.57 22.77 -2.04
N LYS A 71 7.33 22.96 -2.51
CA LYS A 71 6.96 24.10 -3.36
C LYS A 71 5.45 24.30 -3.36
#